data_AF-A0A2M7Z1Y3-F1
#
_entry.id   AF-A0A2M7Z1Y3-F1
#
_cell.length_a   1.000
_cell.length_b   1.000
_cell.length_c   1.000
_cell.angle_alpha   90.00
_cell.angle_beta   90.00
_cell.angle_gamma   90.00
#
_symmetry.space_group_name_H-M   'P 1'
#
loop_
_entity.id
_entity.type
_entity.pdbx_description
1 polymer ?
#
loop_
_entity_poly.entity_id
_entity_poly.type
_entity_poly.pdbx_seq_one_letter_code
_entity_poly.pdbx_strand_id
1 'polypeptide(L)'
;MNRTPLHRQFRHGVFCLFLIGFSPQLLQLGHAADQMNPLLREFPITVNPSALTPPTWWHVPGITPLIWTKDPISSDAYKTSESKTLNLKPGEYRFGTFTFDFLFKVTLSGTLEFAPTLDHCIDGRGTQVLTIRCTHTQPYPQEPDYPK
;
A
#
# COMPACT_ATOMS: atom_id res chain seq x y z
N MET A 1 31.24 60.15 57.13
CA MET A 1 31.50 59.23 55.99
C MET A 1 30.28 59.29 55.08
N ASN A 2 30.32 59.49 53.78
CA ASN A 2 31.32 60.02 52.87
C ASN A 2 30.57 60.32 51.55
N ARG A 3 30.86 61.47 50.93
CA ARG A 3 30.76 61.78 49.48
C ARG A 3 29.36 61.96 48.85
N THR A 4 28.98 63.24 48.79
CA THR A 4 28.46 63.97 47.61
C THR A 4 29.20 63.63 46.29
N PRO A 5 28.76 64.12 45.12
CA PRO A 5 27.40 64.22 44.56
C PRO A 5 27.43 63.90 43.03
N LEU A 6 26.56 64.59 42.26
CA LEU A 6 26.68 64.87 40.81
C LEU A 6 26.12 63.79 39.88
N HIS A 7 25.41 64.05 38.78
CA HIS A 7 25.12 65.25 37.98
C HIS A 7 23.90 64.81 37.12
N ARG A 8 22.74 65.47 37.18
CA ARG A 8 22.33 66.58 36.31
C ARG A 8 22.31 66.24 34.79
N GLN A 9 21.10 66.40 34.23
CA GLN A 9 20.69 66.65 32.84
C GLN A 9 20.31 65.42 31.98
N PHE A 10 19.05 65.27 31.56
CA PHE A 10 18.29 66.03 30.53
C PHE A 10 18.90 65.84 29.13
N ARG A 11 18.20 65.15 28.23
CA ARG A 11 18.12 65.36 26.75
C ARG A 11 17.41 64.16 26.08
N HIS A 12 16.20 64.33 25.57
CA HIS A 12 15.83 64.81 24.22
C HIS A 12 15.83 63.71 23.15
N GLY A 13 14.61 63.41 22.64
CA GLY A 13 14.34 63.08 21.23
C GLY A 13 14.82 61.71 20.72
N VAL A 14 14.40 61.19 19.57
CA VAL A 14 13.51 61.56 18.46
C VAL A 14 13.50 60.30 17.56
N PHE A 15 12.37 60.00 16.91
CA PHE A 15 12.15 59.25 15.65
C PHE A 15 13.13 58.15 15.15
N CYS A 16 12.56 56.99 14.77
CA CYS A 16 12.85 56.22 13.54
C CYS A 16 11.72 55.18 13.34
N LEU A 17 10.72 55.38 12.48
CA LEU A 17 10.66 55.13 11.02
C LEU A 17 11.18 53.73 10.56
N PHE A 18 10.22 52.93 10.08
CA PHE A 18 10.26 51.89 9.05
C PHE A 18 11.42 50.88 9.00
N LEU A 19 11.11 49.61 9.29
CA LEU A 19 11.45 48.48 8.42
C LEU A 19 10.31 47.45 8.44
N ILE A 20 9.33 47.61 7.54
CA ILE A 20 8.46 46.51 7.15
C ILE A 20 9.35 45.57 6.31
N GLY A 21 9.81 44.49 6.92
CA GLY A 21 10.50 43.42 6.21
C GLY A 21 9.53 42.74 5.25
N PHE A 22 9.49 43.21 3.99
CA PHE A 22 9.04 42.42 2.86
C PHE A 22 9.96 41.20 2.76
N SER A 23 9.49 40.03 3.17
CA SER A 23 10.13 38.75 2.81
C SER A 23 9.50 38.27 1.51
N PRO A 24 10.11 38.50 0.33
CA PRO A 24 9.64 37.85 -0.87
C PRO A 24 10.09 36.38 -0.82
N GLN A 25 9.10 35.51 -0.73
CA GLN A 25 9.06 34.24 -1.46
C GLN A 25 10.33 33.41 -1.37
N LEU A 26 10.35 32.52 -0.37
CA LEU A 26 10.99 31.22 -0.49
C LEU A 26 10.47 30.57 -1.78
N LEU A 27 11.26 30.70 -2.85
CA LEU A 27 11.06 30.01 -4.11
C LEU A 27 10.94 28.52 -3.79
N GLN A 28 9.72 28.04 -3.97
CA GLN A 28 9.26 26.69 -3.75
C GLN A 28 9.97 25.78 -4.76
N LEU A 29 11.21 25.42 -4.46
CA LEU A 29 12.03 24.50 -5.24
C LEU A 29 11.49 23.07 -5.02
N GLY A 30 10.39 22.73 -5.68
CA GLY A 30 9.79 21.41 -5.47
C GLY A 30 8.45 21.21 -6.15
N HIS A 31 8.38 21.34 -7.47
CA HIS A 31 7.21 20.86 -8.24
C HIS A 31 7.56 20.08 -9.51
N ALA A 32 8.84 19.72 -9.71
CA ALA A 32 9.25 18.90 -10.86
C ALA A 32 9.21 17.38 -10.59
N ALA A 33 8.58 16.95 -9.49
CA ALA A 33 8.53 15.55 -9.08
C ALA A 33 7.08 15.06 -8.86
N ASP A 34 6.13 15.40 -9.73
CA ASP A 34 4.89 14.60 -9.84
C ASP A 34 4.11 14.87 -11.13
N GLN A 35 4.65 14.41 -12.27
CA GLN A 35 3.85 14.20 -13.48
C GLN A 35 3.90 12.74 -13.92
N MET A 36 4.14 11.80 -12.98
CA MET A 36 4.00 10.39 -13.29
C MET A 36 2.50 10.07 -13.27
N ASN A 37 1.99 9.47 -14.35
CA ASN A 37 0.63 8.94 -14.34
C ASN A 37 0.48 8.02 -13.11
N PRO A 38 -0.43 8.29 -12.15
CA PRO A 38 -0.54 7.55 -10.91
C PRO A 38 -0.84 6.05 -11.15
N LEU A 39 -1.39 5.69 -12.30
CA LEU A 39 -1.61 4.31 -12.72
C LEU A 39 -0.31 3.55 -13.05
N LEU A 40 0.81 4.24 -13.27
CA LEU A 40 2.10 3.61 -13.54
C LEU A 40 2.90 3.33 -12.28
N ARG A 41 2.49 3.88 -11.13
CA ARG A 41 3.17 3.65 -9.85
C ARG A 41 3.02 2.18 -9.44
N GLU A 42 4.12 1.56 -9.08
CA GLU A 42 4.11 0.19 -8.54
C GLU A 42 4.09 0.22 -7.02
N PHE A 43 3.35 -0.72 -6.44
CA PHE A 43 3.21 -0.91 -5.00
C PHE A 43 3.64 -2.33 -4.62
N PRO A 44 4.39 -2.50 -3.54
CA PRO A 44 4.70 -3.83 -3.02
C PRO A 44 3.46 -4.42 -2.37
N ILE A 45 2.90 -5.46 -2.99
CA ILE A 45 1.77 -6.22 -2.47
C ILE A 45 2.25 -7.61 -2.05
N THR A 46 2.16 -7.91 -0.77
CA THR A 46 2.50 -9.22 -0.24
C THR A 46 1.29 -10.15 -0.34
N VAL A 47 1.45 -11.24 -1.06
CA VAL A 47 0.47 -12.34 -1.13
C VAL A 47 0.91 -13.42 -0.15
N ASN A 48 0.07 -13.68 0.85
CA ASN A 48 0.29 -14.72 1.86
C ASN A 48 -0.78 -15.83 1.75
N PRO A 49 -0.47 -16.90 1.00
CA PRO A 49 -1.32 -18.07 0.85
C PRO A 49 -1.03 -19.21 1.85
N SER A 50 -0.20 -18.99 2.86
CA SER A 50 0.34 -20.07 3.73
C SER A 50 -0.67 -20.85 4.55
N ALA A 51 -1.88 -20.31 4.74
CA ALA A 51 -2.96 -21.01 5.44
C ALA A 51 -3.74 -21.98 4.53
N LEU A 52 -3.52 -21.97 3.20
CA LEU A 52 -4.15 -22.91 2.28
C LEU A 52 -3.68 -24.33 2.55
N THR A 53 -4.66 -25.19 2.88
CA THR A 53 -4.42 -26.60 3.18
C THR A 53 -5.29 -27.48 2.28
N PRO A 54 -4.71 -28.50 1.61
CA PRO A 54 -3.29 -28.81 1.53
C PRO A 54 -2.51 -27.74 0.74
N PRO A 55 -1.18 -27.64 0.93
CA PRO A 55 -0.36 -26.77 0.09
C PRO A 55 -0.49 -27.12 -1.39
N THR A 56 -0.53 -26.10 -2.24
CA THR A 56 -0.69 -26.19 -3.69
C THR A 56 0.18 -25.12 -4.35
N TRP A 57 -0.10 -24.77 -5.61
CA TRP A 57 0.53 -23.66 -6.32
C TRP A 57 -0.50 -22.57 -6.62
N TRP A 58 0.00 -21.35 -6.79
CA TRP A 58 -0.80 -20.20 -7.11
C TRP A 58 -0.13 -19.31 -8.15
N HIS A 59 -0.93 -18.47 -8.79
CA HIS A 59 -0.44 -17.47 -9.73
C HIS A 59 -1.32 -16.21 -9.77
N VAL A 60 -0.74 -15.13 -10.30
CA VAL A 60 -1.44 -13.94 -10.78
C VAL A 60 -1.14 -13.81 -12.28
N PRO A 61 -2.12 -14.03 -13.18
CA PRO A 61 -1.90 -13.99 -14.63
C PRO A 61 -1.18 -12.72 -15.09
N GLY A 62 -0.15 -12.87 -15.93
CA GLY A 62 0.65 -11.77 -16.44
C GLY A 62 1.69 -11.19 -15.46
N ILE A 63 1.69 -11.63 -14.19
CA ILE A 63 2.64 -11.18 -13.17
C ILE A 63 3.56 -12.32 -12.71
N THR A 64 3.00 -13.50 -12.45
CA THR A 64 3.76 -14.67 -11.98
C THR A 64 3.74 -15.80 -13.01
N PRO A 65 4.66 -16.78 -12.91
CA PRO A 65 4.59 -18.00 -13.72
C PRO A 65 3.23 -18.69 -13.56
N LEU A 66 2.74 -19.29 -14.66
CA LEU A 66 1.47 -20.01 -14.66
C LEU A 66 1.62 -21.37 -13.97
N ILE A 67 0.56 -21.79 -13.26
CA ILE A 67 0.51 -23.11 -12.62
C ILE A 67 0.28 -24.27 -13.62
N TRP A 68 -0.15 -23.98 -14.85
CA TRP A 68 -0.52 -24.97 -15.88
C TRP A 68 0.65 -25.37 -16.80
N THR A 69 1.86 -25.48 -16.26
CA THR A 69 3.02 -25.95 -17.03
C THR A 69 2.99 -27.47 -17.19
N LYS A 70 3.39 -27.97 -18.36
CA LYS A 70 3.32 -29.42 -18.70
C LYS A 70 4.33 -30.28 -17.92
N ASP A 71 5.36 -29.68 -17.34
CA ASP A 71 6.41 -30.38 -16.61
C ASP A 71 6.34 -30.03 -15.10
N PRO A 72 5.90 -30.96 -14.24
CA PRO A 72 5.81 -30.73 -12.80
C PRO A 72 7.17 -30.66 -12.09
N ILE A 73 8.26 -31.13 -12.72
CA ILE A 73 9.62 -31.08 -12.17
C ILE A 73 10.24 -29.70 -12.44
N SER A 74 9.86 -29.04 -13.54
CA SER A 74 10.39 -27.73 -13.93
C SER A 74 9.46 -26.56 -13.62
N SER A 75 8.42 -26.74 -12.81
CA SER A 75 7.44 -25.69 -12.58
C SER A 75 8.00 -24.60 -11.66
N ASP A 76 8.24 -23.41 -12.22
CA ASP A 76 8.64 -22.19 -11.50
C ASP A 76 7.45 -21.51 -10.78
N ALA A 77 6.27 -22.13 -10.79
CA ALA A 77 5.09 -21.58 -10.15
C ALA A 77 5.26 -21.48 -8.64
N TYR A 78 4.68 -20.44 -8.05
CA TYR A 78 4.80 -20.20 -6.62
C TYR A 78 3.96 -21.16 -5.82
N LYS A 79 4.55 -21.71 -4.75
CA LYS A 79 3.86 -22.59 -3.82
C LYS A 79 3.07 -21.79 -2.81
N THR A 80 1.94 -22.33 -2.34
CA THR A 80 1.12 -21.68 -1.32
C THR A 80 1.77 -21.75 0.07
N SER A 81 2.77 -22.59 0.27
CA SER A 81 3.54 -22.68 1.52
C SER A 81 4.42 -21.45 1.80
N GLU A 82 4.51 -20.50 0.86
CA GLU A 82 5.39 -19.33 0.94
C GLU A 82 4.62 -18.05 0.62
N SER A 83 4.97 -16.97 1.32
CA SER A 83 4.54 -15.62 0.96
C SER A 83 5.45 -15.03 -0.13
N LYS A 84 4.88 -14.24 -1.05
CA LYS A 84 5.64 -13.50 -2.07
C LYS A 84 5.17 -12.07 -2.16
N THR A 85 6.10 -11.14 -2.33
CA THR A 85 5.79 -9.73 -2.62
C THR A 85 5.86 -9.50 -4.12
N LEU A 86 4.79 -8.94 -4.67
CA LEU A 86 4.64 -8.57 -6.08
C LEU A 86 4.64 -7.04 -6.20
N ASN A 87 5.32 -6.50 -7.20
CA ASN A 87 5.24 -5.07 -7.52
C ASN A 87 4.08 -4.87 -8.50
N LEU A 88 2.95 -4.38 -8.00
CA LEU A 88 1.70 -4.24 -8.75
C LEU A 88 1.34 -2.78 -8.98
N LYS A 89 0.83 -2.48 -10.17
CA LYS A 89 0.25 -1.17 -10.49
C LYS A 89 -1.20 -1.10 -10.00
N PRO A 90 -1.80 0.08 -9.84
CA PRO A 90 -3.23 0.19 -9.66
C PRO A 90 -3.99 -0.53 -10.78
N GLY A 91 -4.93 -1.39 -10.42
CA GLY A 91 -5.64 -2.23 -11.37
C GLY A 91 -6.30 -3.44 -10.72
N GLU A 92 -7.10 -4.16 -11.52
CA GLU A 92 -7.72 -5.42 -11.13
C GLU A 92 -6.80 -6.59 -11.50
N TYR A 93 -6.71 -7.55 -10.59
CA TYR A 93 -5.90 -8.73 -10.68
C TYR A 93 -6.72 -9.96 -10.28
N ARG A 94 -6.27 -11.12 -10.74
CA ARG A 94 -6.82 -12.41 -10.35
C ARG A 94 -5.78 -13.18 -9.57
N PHE A 95 -6.13 -13.65 -8.38
CA PHE A 95 -5.41 -14.71 -7.71
C PHE A 95 -6.01 -16.04 -8.14
N GLY A 96 -5.18 -16.98 -8.59
CA GLY A 96 -5.63 -18.31 -9.02
C GLY A 96 -4.82 -19.42 -8.38
N THR A 97 -5.50 -20.52 -8.07
CA THR A 97 -4.94 -21.83 -7.77
C THR A 97 -5.52 -22.85 -8.75
N PHE A 98 -5.19 -24.13 -8.58
CA PHE A 98 -5.80 -25.20 -9.36
C PHE A 98 -7.31 -25.37 -9.13
N THR A 99 -7.82 -25.01 -7.95
CA THR A 99 -9.20 -25.34 -7.54
C THR A 99 -10.10 -24.12 -7.43
N PHE A 100 -9.54 -22.92 -7.35
CA PHE A 100 -10.31 -21.69 -7.31
C PHE A 100 -9.51 -20.46 -7.72
N ASP A 101 -10.23 -19.41 -8.06
CA ASP A 101 -9.72 -18.07 -8.27
C ASP A 101 -10.66 -17.00 -7.70
N PHE A 102 -10.13 -15.79 -7.49
CA PHE A 102 -10.92 -14.62 -7.15
C PHE A 102 -10.24 -13.34 -7.64
N LEU A 103 -11.03 -12.28 -7.75
CA LEU A 103 -10.56 -10.95 -8.14
C LEU A 103 -10.17 -10.13 -6.90
N PHE A 104 -9.10 -9.36 -7.03
CA PHE A 104 -8.71 -8.31 -6.10
C PHE A 104 -8.19 -7.12 -6.89
N LYS A 105 -8.23 -5.93 -6.29
CA LYS A 105 -7.82 -4.68 -6.91
C LYS A 105 -6.78 -4.00 -6.05
N VAL A 106 -5.77 -3.44 -6.70
CA VAL A 106 -4.81 -2.50 -6.11
C VAL A 106 -5.32 -1.09 -6.41
N THR A 107 -5.55 -0.29 -5.37
CA THR A 107 -6.02 1.09 -5.49
C THR A 107 -4.90 2.03 -5.93
N LEU A 108 -5.24 3.29 -6.23
CA LEU A 108 -4.26 4.35 -6.50
C LEU A 108 -3.35 4.65 -5.30
N SER A 109 -3.75 4.27 -4.08
CA SER A 109 -2.93 4.39 -2.87
C SER A 109 -2.13 3.12 -2.57
N GLY A 110 -2.22 2.09 -3.42
CA GLY A 110 -1.51 0.84 -3.24
C GLY A 110 -2.11 -0.08 -2.18
N THR A 111 -3.40 0.07 -1.88
CA THR A 111 -4.11 -0.80 -0.93
C THR A 111 -5.02 -1.78 -1.64
N LEU A 112 -5.40 -2.84 -0.96
CA LEU A 112 -6.24 -3.90 -1.51
C LEU A 112 -7.74 -3.61 -1.37
N GLU A 113 -8.48 -3.87 -2.44
CA GLU A 113 -9.95 -3.94 -2.48
C GLU A 113 -10.37 -5.30 -3.07
N PHE A 114 -11.45 -5.89 -2.58
CA PHE A 114 -12.03 -7.14 -3.11
C PHE A 114 -13.50 -7.25 -2.72
N ALA A 115 -14.26 -8.23 -3.20
CA ALA A 115 -15.68 -8.33 -2.83
C ALA A 115 -15.84 -8.68 -1.32
N PRO A 116 -16.76 -8.05 -0.55
CA PRO A 116 -17.03 -8.42 0.84
C PRO A 116 -17.47 -9.87 1.02
N THR A 117 -18.06 -10.46 -0.04
CA THR A 117 -18.41 -11.88 -0.06
C THR A 117 -17.21 -12.80 0.13
N LEU A 118 -15.98 -12.32 -0.10
CA LEU A 118 -14.75 -13.11 0.06
C LEU A 118 -14.16 -13.02 1.48
N ASP A 119 -14.71 -12.21 2.39
CA ASP A 119 -14.14 -11.98 3.74
C ASP A 119 -14.07 -13.26 4.60
N HIS A 120 -14.80 -14.32 4.22
CA HIS A 120 -14.71 -15.64 4.85
C HIS A 120 -13.44 -16.44 4.45
N CYS A 121 -12.76 -16.02 3.38
CA CYS A 121 -11.68 -16.75 2.71
C CYS A 121 -10.43 -15.88 2.57
N ILE A 122 -10.56 -14.55 2.44
CA ILE A 122 -9.43 -13.63 2.30
C ILE A 122 -9.54 -12.44 3.25
N ASP A 123 -8.38 -11.86 3.54
CA ASP A 123 -8.23 -10.75 4.49
C ASP A 123 -7.17 -9.76 3.97
N GLY A 124 -7.12 -8.56 4.55
CA GLY A 124 -6.15 -7.53 4.22
C GLY A 124 -6.68 -6.37 3.39
N ARG A 125 -8.01 -6.20 3.32
CA ARG A 125 -8.65 -5.04 2.71
C ARG A 125 -8.11 -3.75 3.31
N GLY A 126 -7.81 -2.76 2.45
CA GLY A 126 -7.21 -1.50 2.89
C GLY A 126 -5.73 -1.60 3.29
N THR A 127 -5.11 -2.76 3.14
CA THR A 127 -3.67 -2.98 3.43
C THR A 127 -2.90 -3.36 2.17
N GLN A 128 -1.59 -3.61 2.30
CA GLN A 128 -0.71 -4.13 1.25
C GLN A 128 -0.48 -5.65 1.37
N VAL A 129 -1.20 -6.34 2.25
CA VAL A 129 -1.01 -7.77 2.52
C VAL A 129 -2.29 -8.52 2.20
N LEU A 130 -2.32 -9.28 1.10
CA LEU A 130 -3.42 -10.18 0.76
C LEU A 130 -3.20 -11.50 1.49
N THR A 131 -4.04 -11.80 2.48
CA THR A 131 -3.96 -13.07 3.22
C THR A 131 -5.06 -14.01 2.74
N ILE A 132 -4.70 -15.23 2.35
CA ILE A 132 -5.64 -16.26 1.89
C ILE A 132 -5.74 -17.34 2.97
N ARG A 133 -6.94 -17.54 3.52
CA ARG A 133 -7.26 -18.43 4.65
C ARG A 133 -8.20 -19.59 4.28
N CYS A 134 -8.53 -19.74 3.02
CA CYS A 134 -9.52 -20.71 2.55
C CYS A 134 -9.02 -22.15 2.79
N THR A 135 -9.93 -23.08 3.07
CA THR A 135 -9.60 -24.51 3.20
C THR A 135 -10.13 -25.29 1.99
N HIS A 136 -9.27 -26.15 1.47
CA HIS A 136 -9.46 -27.23 0.50
C HIS A 136 -10.18 -26.95 -0.84
N THR A 137 -11.32 -26.25 -0.91
CA THR A 137 -12.19 -26.39 -2.10
C THR A 137 -12.92 -25.19 -2.67
N GLN A 138 -13.15 -24.04 -2.03
CA GLN A 138 -13.83 -22.92 -2.73
C GLN A 138 -13.87 -21.59 -1.95
N PRO A 139 -13.90 -20.44 -2.65
CA PRO A 139 -14.12 -19.12 -2.07
C PRO A 139 -15.62 -18.74 -2.02
N TYR A 140 -16.55 -19.70 -2.17
CA TYR A 140 -17.99 -19.43 -2.20
C TYR A 140 -18.76 -20.40 -1.27
N PRO A 141 -19.77 -19.91 -0.53
CA PRO A 141 -20.66 -20.76 0.28
C PRO A 141 -21.40 -21.79 -0.60
N GLN A 142 -21.55 -23.02 -0.09
CA GLN A 142 -22.36 -24.06 -0.73
C GLN A 142 -23.75 -24.10 -0.09
N GLU A 143 -24.80 -24.16 -0.90
CA GLU A 143 -26.13 -24.58 -0.45
C GLU A 143 -26.08 -26.12 -0.26
N PRO A 144 -26.57 -26.69 0.86
CA PRO A 144 -26.54 -28.14 1.06
C PRO A 144 -27.40 -28.86 0.00
N ASP A 145 -26.78 -29.76 -0.76
CA ASP A 145 -27.44 -30.53 -1.85
C ASP A 145 -28.22 -31.76 -1.34
N TYR A 146 -28.66 -31.77 -0.08
CA TYR A 146 -29.44 -32.88 0.47
C TYR A 146 -30.81 -32.40 0.97
N PRO A 147 -31.91 -33.00 0.48
CA PRO A 147 -33.22 -32.77 1.08
C PRO A 147 -33.24 -33.33 2.51
N LYS A 148 -33.97 -32.63 3.39
CA LYS A 148 -34.22 -33.01 4.79
C LYS A 148 -35.06 -34.26 4.92
#